data_AF-A0A2K0UEM7-F1
#
_entry.id   AF-A0A2K0UEM7-F1
#
_cell.length_a   1.000
_cell.length_b   1.000
_cell.length_c   1.000
_cell.angle_alpha   90.00
_cell.angle_beta   90.00
_cell.angle_gamma   90.00
#
_symmetry.space_group_name_H-M   'P 1'
#
loop_
_entity.id
_entity.type
_entity.pdbx_description
1 polymer ?
#
loop_
_entity_poly.entity_id
_entity_poly.type
_entity_poly.pdbx_seq_one_letter_code
_entity_poly.pdbx_strand_id
1 'polypeptide(L)'
;MNYEQRLFQYTLSTGAEEPHFIMFRGLQRLNIIQLQIELAKIKKLSSETKQLPKTKSEELTKLLHDYTNAIRDYEYLNTLIPITGSQARNQRLDIEQAFAEVGNLSEDPGTYRRLPDTSMLASDPLRDILKAVLPKSLTYTKREIQRRTPEFLEGQPPTEVSGFVDKLARFIVAFIGGAALVVPMLIMRLPEVTLTKSLVTVSVAVLLFAVVLSLVLRASNTDTMVSTATYAAVLVVFVGTTS
;
A
#
# COMPACT_ATOMS: atom_id res chain seq x y z
N MET A 1 -27.31 24.69 -21.57
CA MET A 1 -27.34 24.13 -20.21
C MET A 1 -26.33 24.88 -19.36
N ASN A 2 -26.73 25.40 -18.21
CA ASN A 2 -25.84 26.15 -17.31
C ASN A 2 -24.73 25.22 -16.74
N TYR A 3 -23.58 25.78 -16.36
CA TYR A 3 -22.45 25.04 -15.79
C TYR A 3 -22.88 24.20 -14.59
N GLU A 4 -23.58 24.81 -13.62
CA GLU A 4 -24.09 24.15 -12.42
C GLU A 4 -25.02 22.97 -12.73
N GLN A 5 -25.91 23.14 -13.72
CA GLN A 5 -26.80 22.07 -14.16
C GLN A 5 -26.02 20.92 -14.78
N ARG A 6 -24.93 21.22 -15.51
CA ARG A 6 -24.05 20.22 -16.10
C ARG A 6 -23.24 19.47 -15.06
N LEU A 7 -22.73 20.17 -14.06
CA LEU A 7 -22.04 19.57 -12.92
C LEU A 7 -22.96 18.61 -12.16
N PHE A 8 -24.19 19.02 -11.89
CA PHE A 8 -25.17 18.15 -11.23
C PHE A 8 -25.50 16.91 -12.07
N GLN A 9 -25.76 17.07 -13.37
CA GLN A 9 -26.02 15.94 -14.28
C GLN A 9 -24.82 14.99 -14.39
N TYR A 10 -23.61 15.53 -14.53
CA TYR A 10 -22.38 14.75 -14.55
C TYR A 10 -22.20 13.94 -13.25
N THR A 11 -22.44 14.57 -12.11
CA THR A 11 -22.31 13.90 -10.80
C THR A 11 -23.36 12.80 -10.63
N LEU A 12 -24.58 13.00 -11.11
CA LEU A 12 -25.62 11.96 -11.12
C LEU A 12 -25.28 10.80 -12.07
N SER A 13 -24.72 11.08 -13.25
CA SER A 13 -24.30 10.03 -14.19
C SER A 13 -23.12 9.22 -13.68
N THR A 14 -22.19 9.84 -12.96
CA THR A 14 -20.97 9.19 -12.44
C THR A 14 -21.14 8.65 -11.02
N GLY A 15 -22.23 8.99 -10.31
CA GLY A 15 -22.41 8.69 -8.88
C GLY A 15 -22.45 7.21 -8.50
N ALA A 16 -22.54 6.29 -9.47
CA ALA A 16 -22.41 4.85 -9.26
C ALA A 16 -20.95 4.35 -9.27
N GLU A 17 -20.02 5.16 -9.79
CA GLU A 17 -18.60 4.84 -9.93
C GLU A 17 -17.79 5.35 -8.74
N GLU A 18 -16.63 4.72 -8.50
CA GLU A 18 -15.70 5.20 -7.48
C GLU A 18 -15.17 6.59 -7.83
N PRO A 19 -15.07 7.50 -6.84
CA PRO A 19 -14.58 8.84 -7.10
C PRO A 19 -13.10 8.80 -7.45
N HIS A 20 -12.78 9.39 -8.59
CA HIS A 20 -11.42 9.54 -9.09
C HIS A 20 -11.00 11.01 -9.04
N PHE A 21 -9.78 11.26 -8.59
CA PHE A 21 -9.24 12.59 -8.31
C PHE A 21 -8.06 12.90 -9.22
N ILE A 22 -8.02 14.12 -9.75
CA ILE A 22 -6.90 14.63 -10.53
C ILE A 22 -5.92 15.33 -9.57
N MET A 23 -4.68 14.86 -9.52
CA MET A 23 -3.63 15.48 -8.74
C MET A 23 -2.95 16.58 -9.56
N PHE A 24 -3.29 17.84 -9.30
CA PHE A 24 -2.65 19.00 -9.94
C PHE A 24 -1.25 19.29 -9.36
N ARG A 25 -0.29 18.37 -9.56
CA ARG A 25 1.07 18.44 -8.98
C ARG A 25 1.75 19.78 -9.24
N GLY A 26 1.60 20.31 -10.45
CA GLY A 26 2.17 21.61 -10.84
C GLY A 26 1.62 22.76 -10.00
N LEU A 27 0.29 22.84 -9.86
CA LEU A 27 -0.37 23.89 -9.07
C LEU A 27 -0.07 23.75 -7.58
N GLN A 28 0.00 22.53 -7.06
CA GLN A 28 0.35 22.28 -5.66
C GLN A 28 1.78 22.71 -5.35
N ARG A 29 2.74 22.35 -6.22
CA ARG A 29 4.13 22.80 -6.09
C ARG A 29 4.24 24.31 -6.20
N LEU A 30 3.51 24.93 -7.12
CA LEU A 30 3.46 26.39 -7.25
C LEU A 30 2.99 27.05 -5.96
N ASN A 31 1.88 26.57 -5.37
CA ASN A 31 1.37 27.08 -4.10
C ASN A 31 2.38 26.94 -2.96
N ILE A 32 3.01 25.76 -2.83
CA ILE A 32 4.04 25.51 -1.81
C ILE A 32 5.23 26.48 -1.98
N ILE A 33 5.70 26.67 -3.21
CA ILE A 33 6.82 27.60 -3.50
C ILE A 33 6.43 29.05 -3.18
N GLN A 34 5.20 29.45 -3.51
CA GLN A 34 4.71 30.79 -3.17
C GLN A 34 4.77 31.04 -1.65
N LEU A 35 4.24 30.10 -0.86
CA LEU A 35 4.26 30.18 0.61
C LEU A 35 5.69 30.22 1.17
N GLN A 36 6.61 29.45 0.58
CA GLN A 36 8.04 29.50 0.95
C GLN A 36 8.67 30.87 0.71
N ILE A 37 8.37 31.50 -0.44
CA ILE A 37 8.90 32.81 -0.79
C ILE A 37 8.37 33.88 0.18
N GLU A 38 7.09 33.83 0.54
CA GLU A 38 6.49 34.76 1.50
C GLU A 38 7.11 34.61 2.90
N LEU A 39 7.32 33.37 3.37
CA LEU A 39 8.03 33.11 4.63
C LEU A 39 9.47 33.62 4.59
N ALA A 40 10.17 33.45 3.47
CA ALA A 40 11.52 33.95 3.28
C ALA A 40 11.60 35.49 3.36
N LYS A 41 10.60 36.21 2.83
CA LYS A 41 10.49 37.67 2.94
C LYS A 41 10.33 38.10 4.39
N ILE A 42 9.45 37.43 5.17
CA ILE A 42 9.27 37.73 6.59
C ILE A 42 10.56 37.45 7.37
N LYS A 43 11.23 36.32 7.09
CA LYS A 43 12.53 35.97 7.69
C LYS A 43 13.58 37.06 7.44
N LYS A 44 13.69 37.56 6.20
CA LYS A 44 14.63 38.63 5.84
C LYS A 44 14.36 39.90 6.64
N LEU A 45 13.11 40.36 6.69
CA LEU A 45 12.71 41.54 7.46
C LEU A 45 13.01 41.38 8.96
N SER A 46 12.67 40.23 9.54
CA SER A 46 12.95 39.96 10.95
C SER A 46 14.44 39.91 11.27
N SER A 47 15.26 39.43 10.33
CA SER A 47 16.72 39.40 10.48
C SER A 47 17.34 40.80 10.42
N GLU A 48 16.79 41.68 9.59
CA GLU A 48 17.24 43.08 9.45
C GLU A 48 16.82 43.94 10.65
N THR A 49 15.58 43.79 11.13
CA THR A 49 15.04 44.60 12.25
C THR A 49 15.37 44.02 13.63
N LYS A 50 15.88 42.78 13.73
CA LYS A 50 16.10 42.01 14.99
C LYS A 50 14.87 41.91 15.91
N GLN A 51 13.70 42.29 15.42
CA GLN A 51 12.43 42.28 16.15
C GLN A 51 11.33 41.85 15.18
N LEU A 52 10.40 41.04 15.66
CA LEU A 52 9.21 40.67 14.90
C LEU A 52 8.08 41.64 15.28
N PRO A 53 7.58 42.49 14.36
CA PRO A 53 6.46 43.36 14.66
C PRO A 53 5.23 42.53 15.05
N LYS A 54 4.50 42.91 16.10
CA LYS A 54 3.33 42.16 16.60
C LYS A 54 2.29 41.84 15.50
N THR A 55 2.03 42.79 14.60
CA THR A 55 1.12 42.60 13.44
C THR A 55 1.59 41.51 12.48
N LYS A 56 2.91 41.35 12.31
CA LYS A 56 3.51 40.31 11.47
C LYS A 56 3.65 38.97 12.18
N SER A 57 3.47 38.93 13.50
CA SER A 57 3.48 37.69 14.27
C SER A 57 2.26 36.83 13.96
N GLU A 58 1.07 37.42 13.89
CA GLU A 58 -0.17 36.70 13.54
C GLU A 58 -0.16 36.24 12.08
N GLU A 59 0.32 37.10 11.17
CA GLU A 59 0.50 36.78 9.75
C GLU A 59 1.50 35.63 9.58
N LEU A 60 2.62 35.63 10.30
CA LEU A 60 3.59 34.55 10.30
C LEU A 60 2.97 33.23 10.79
N THR A 61 2.19 33.24 11.87
CA THR A 61 1.53 32.04 12.38
C THR A 61 0.57 31.45 11.34
N LYS A 62 -0.23 32.28 10.68
CA LYS A 62 -1.13 31.85 9.60
C LYS A 62 -0.34 31.26 8.43
N LEU A 63 0.68 31.97 7.95
CA LEU A 63 1.47 31.54 6.80
C LEU A 63 2.23 30.24 7.07
N LEU A 64 2.76 30.05 8.28
CA LEU A 64 3.37 28.78 8.70
C LEU A 64 2.35 27.64 8.75
N HIS A 65 1.13 27.91 9.22
CA HIS A 65 0.05 26.94 9.23
C HIS A 65 -0.36 26.53 7.82
N ASP A 66 -0.58 27.49 6.93
CA ASP A 66 -0.96 27.25 5.53
C ASP A 66 0.14 26.50 4.78
N TYR A 67 1.41 26.86 5.00
CA TYR A 67 2.55 26.14 4.45
C TYR A 67 2.61 24.68 4.92
N THR A 68 2.39 24.45 6.22
CA THR A 68 2.41 23.10 6.81
C THR A 68 1.25 22.25 6.25
N ASN A 69 0.07 22.84 6.13
CA ASN A 69 -1.10 22.16 5.54
C ASN A 69 -0.87 21.86 4.07
N ALA A 70 -0.32 22.78 3.28
CA ALA A 70 -0.03 22.55 1.87
C ALA A 70 0.95 21.38 1.66
N ILE A 71 1.95 21.23 2.52
CA ILE A 71 2.85 20.07 2.51
C ILE A 71 2.10 18.78 2.85
N ARG A 72 1.28 18.81 3.93
CA ARG A 72 0.50 17.66 4.37
C ARG A 72 -0.50 17.21 3.30
N ASP A 73 -1.17 18.15 2.64
CA ASP A 73 -2.13 17.87 1.58
C ASP A 73 -1.43 17.23 0.38
N TYR A 74 -0.24 17.73 0.01
CA TYR A 74 0.58 17.13 -1.04
C TYR A 74 1.05 15.73 -0.67
N GLU A 75 1.47 15.50 0.57
CA GLU A 75 1.82 14.17 1.08
C GLU A 75 0.61 13.23 1.05
N TYR A 76 -0.54 13.67 1.58
CA TYR A 76 -1.78 12.90 1.61
C TYR A 76 -2.19 12.44 0.22
N LEU A 77 -2.17 13.33 -0.78
CA LEU A 77 -2.51 12.95 -2.15
C LEU A 77 -1.52 11.92 -2.74
N ASN A 78 -0.26 11.93 -2.32
CA ASN A 78 0.71 10.91 -2.73
C ASN A 78 0.46 9.54 -2.08
N THR A 79 -0.26 9.48 -0.96
CA THR A 79 -0.69 8.21 -0.36
C THR A 79 -1.83 7.54 -1.12
N LEU A 80 -2.54 8.28 -1.99
CA LEU A 80 -3.64 7.75 -2.79
C LEU A 80 -3.15 6.80 -3.89
N ILE A 81 -4.00 5.83 -4.23
CA ILE A 81 -3.66 4.77 -5.19
C ILE A 81 -3.73 5.34 -6.61
N PRO A 82 -2.67 5.19 -7.44
CA PRO A 82 -2.74 5.56 -8.85
C PRO A 82 -3.71 4.65 -9.61
N ILE A 83 -4.45 5.20 -10.55
CA ILE A 83 -5.35 4.41 -11.41
C ILE A 83 -4.65 3.92 -12.67
N THR A 84 -5.30 3.00 -13.39
CA THR A 84 -4.72 2.46 -14.62
C THR A 84 -4.84 3.45 -15.77
N GLY A 85 -3.97 3.33 -16.78
CA GLY A 85 -3.99 4.19 -17.97
C GLY A 85 -5.32 4.22 -18.71
N SER A 86 -6.05 3.10 -18.80
CA SER A 86 -7.35 3.09 -19.46
C SER A 86 -8.40 3.88 -18.68
N GLN A 87 -8.42 3.73 -17.34
CA GLN A 87 -9.32 4.43 -16.44
C GLN A 87 -9.05 5.94 -16.45
N ALA A 88 -7.78 6.34 -16.39
CA ALA A 88 -7.37 7.73 -16.53
C ALA A 88 -7.80 8.32 -17.87
N ARG A 89 -7.66 7.56 -18.96
CA ARG A 89 -8.09 8.00 -20.29
C ARG A 89 -9.61 8.17 -20.37
N ASN A 90 -10.38 7.21 -19.89
CA ASN A 90 -11.85 7.30 -19.92
C ASN A 90 -12.33 8.49 -19.11
N GLN A 91 -11.83 8.65 -17.87
CA GLN A 91 -12.19 9.79 -17.03
C GLN A 91 -11.80 11.11 -17.67
N ARG A 92 -10.62 11.18 -18.31
CA ARG A 92 -10.20 12.37 -19.05
C ARG A 92 -11.20 12.73 -20.14
N LEU A 93 -11.55 11.76 -20.98
CA LEU A 93 -12.49 11.95 -22.09
C LEU A 93 -13.88 12.36 -21.59
N ASP A 94 -14.36 11.76 -20.50
CA ASP A 94 -15.66 12.08 -19.91
C ASP A 94 -15.71 13.53 -19.42
N ILE A 95 -14.66 13.99 -18.72
CA ILE A 95 -14.57 15.37 -18.23
C ILE A 95 -14.42 16.36 -19.38
N GLU A 96 -13.56 16.07 -20.36
CA GLU A 96 -13.35 16.95 -21.53
C GLU A 96 -14.63 17.07 -22.38
N GLN A 97 -15.38 15.97 -22.53
CA GLN A 97 -16.65 15.97 -23.26
C GLN A 97 -17.75 16.71 -22.49
N ALA A 98 -17.82 16.55 -21.16
CA ALA A 98 -18.78 17.27 -20.34
C ALA A 98 -18.42 18.76 -20.23
N PHE A 99 -17.15 19.11 -20.07
CA PHE A 99 -16.69 20.47 -19.77
C PHE A 99 -15.64 20.94 -20.77
N ALA A 100 -16.08 21.35 -21.95
CA ALA A 100 -15.22 21.88 -23.02
C ALA A 100 -14.31 23.06 -22.60
N GLU A 101 -14.68 23.76 -21.52
CA GLU A 101 -13.94 24.89 -20.96
C GLU A 101 -12.70 24.49 -20.14
N VAL A 102 -12.57 23.23 -19.73
CA VAL A 102 -11.44 22.71 -18.95
C VAL A 102 -10.17 22.55 -19.81
N GLY A 103 -10.33 22.52 -21.14
CA GLY A 103 -9.22 22.30 -22.07
C GLY A 103 -8.65 20.88 -21.96
N ASN A 104 -7.40 20.70 -22.41
CA ASN A 104 -6.74 19.41 -22.40
C ASN A 104 -6.22 19.09 -21.00
N LEU A 105 -6.76 18.04 -20.39
CA LEU A 105 -6.28 17.51 -19.12
C LEU A 105 -5.02 16.66 -19.33
N SER A 106 -4.28 16.40 -18.24
CA SER A 106 -3.03 15.64 -18.29
C SER A 106 -3.25 14.24 -18.88
N GLU A 107 -2.42 13.85 -19.84
CA GLU A 107 -2.44 12.49 -20.40
C GLU A 107 -1.74 11.46 -19.51
N ASP A 108 -0.93 11.91 -18.53
CA ASP A 108 -0.19 11.02 -17.64
C ASP A 108 -1.13 10.29 -16.67
N PRO A 109 -1.26 8.95 -16.76
CA PRO A 109 -2.09 8.16 -15.86
C PRO A 109 -1.73 8.34 -14.38
N GLY A 110 -0.46 8.64 -14.07
CA GLY A 110 0.02 8.85 -12.71
C GLY A 110 -0.54 10.12 -12.04
N THR A 111 -1.24 10.97 -12.80
CA THR A 111 -1.94 12.16 -12.30
C THR A 111 -3.23 11.79 -11.61
N TYR A 112 -3.87 10.71 -12.02
CA TYR A 112 -5.19 10.32 -11.54
C TYR A 112 -5.09 9.34 -10.37
N ARG A 113 -5.89 9.58 -9.35
CA ARG A 113 -5.84 8.88 -8.06
C ARG A 113 -7.22 8.40 -7.65
N ARG A 114 -7.27 7.31 -6.90
CA ARG A 114 -8.48 6.83 -6.23
C ARG A 114 -8.24 6.67 -4.74
N LEU A 115 -9.33 6.69 -3.98
CA LEU A 115 -9.27 6.43 -2.54
C LEU A 115 -8.80 4.98 -2.29
N PRO A 116 -8.02 4.76 -1.23
CA PRO A 116 -7.68 3.41 -0.82
C PRO A 116 -8.93 2.67 -0.37
N ASP A 117 -9.20 1.53 -0.99
CA ASP A 117 -10.30 0.68 -0.62
C ASP A 117 -10.05 0.09 0.77
N THR A 118 -10.80 0.53 1.78
CA THR A 118 -10.68 0.04 3.17
C THR A 118 -10.99 -1.46 3.29
N SER A 119 -11.62 -2.05 2.27
CA SER A 119 -11.91 -3.48 2.16
C SER A 119 -10.77 -4.31 1.55
N MET A 120 -9.71 -3.67 1.06
CA MET A 120 -8.57 -4.37 0.47
C MET A 120 -7.60 -4.80 1.57
N LEU A 121 -7.56 -6.12 1.79
CA LEU A 121 -6.52 -6.74 2.60
C LEU A 121 -5.15 -6.40 1.99
N ALA A 122 -4.21 -5.95 2.83
CA ALA A 122 -2.86 -5.62 2.41
C ALA A 122 -2.26 -6.72 1.51
N SER A 123 -1.60 -6.31 0.42
CA SER A 123 -0.87 -7.23 -0.46
C SER A 123 0.41 -7.63 0.28
N ASP A 124 0.43 -8.83 0.84
CA ASP A 124 1.63 -9.45 1.41
C ASP A 124 2.52 -10.03 0.28
N PRO A 125 3.83 -10.19 0.49
CA PRO A 125 4.75 -10.73 -0.52
C PRO A 125 4.31 -12.08 -1.08
N LEU A 126 3.74 -12.95 -0.24
CA LEU A 126 3.12 -14.21 -0.71
C LEU A 126 1.97 -13.99 -1.67
N ARG A 127 1.12 -13.01 -1.40
CA ARG A 127 -0.03 -12.70 -2.23
C ARG A 127 0.43 -12.13 -3.57
N ASP A 128 1.51 -11.34 -3.57
CA ASP A 128 2.13 -10.83 -4.79
C ASP A 128 2.78 -11.95 -5.63
N ILE A 129 3.48 -12.89 -5.00
CA ILE A 129 4.03 -14.07 -5.68
C ILE A 129 2.90 -14.94 -6.24
N LEU A 130 1.85 -15.20 -5.46
CA LEU A 130 0.68 -15.95 -5.92
C LEU A 130 -0.02 -15.23 -7.07
N LYS A 131 -0.09 -13.89 -7.06
CA LYS A 131 -0.60 -13.10 -8.19
C LYS A 131 0.24 -13.30 -9.46
N ALA A 132 1.56 -13.36 -9.32
CA ALA A 132 2.47 -13.55 -10.45
C ALA A 132 2.46 -14.97 -11.01
N VAL A 133 2.21 -15.98 -10.18
CA VAL A 133 2.32 -17.41 -10.56
C VAL A 133 0.97 -18.01 -10.97
N LEU A 134 -0.16 -17.57 -10.38
CA LEU A 134 -1.48 -18.16 -10.66
C LEU A 134 -2.08 -17.68 -11.99
N PRO A 135 -2.84 -18.56 -12.67
CA PRO A 135 -3.51 -18.21 -13.92
C PRO A 135 -4.57 -17.11 -13.70
N LYS A 136 -4.64 -16.17 -14.64
CA LYS A 136 -5.48 -14.94 -14.61
C LYS A 136 -6.94 -15.17 -14.18
N SER A 137 -7.51 -16.33 -14.50
CA SER A 137 -8.87 -16.71 -14.11
C SER A 137 -9.11 -16.78 -12.58
N LEU A 138 -8.07 -17.07 -11.79
CA LEU A 138 -8.15 -17.19 -10.32
C LEU A 138 -7.69 -15.91 -9.61
N THR A 139 -6.84 -15.13 -10.28
CA THR A 139 -6.19 -13.95 -9.72
C THR A 139 -7.11 -12.73 -9.70
N TYR A 140 -8.02 -12.63 -10.68
CA TYR A 140 -8.97 -11.54 -10.81
C TYR A 140 -10.25 -11.78 -10.02
N THR A 141 -10.78 -10.74 -9.37
CA THR A 141 -12.14 -10.77 -8.82
C THR A 141 -13.16 -10.47 -9.91
N LYS A 142 -14.40 -10.99 -9.80
CA LYS A 142 -15.49 -10.63 -10.74
C LYS A 142 -15.75 -9.12 -10.78
N ARG A 143 -15.54 -8.43 -9.65
CA ARG A 143 -15.66 -6.97 -9.53
C ARG A 143 -14.55 -6.26 -10.29
N GLU A 144 -13.30 -6.72 -10.16
CA GLU A 144 -12.16 -6.16 -10.88
C GLU A 144 -12.25 -6.40 -12.39
N ILE A 145 -12.72 -7.58 -12.84
CA ILE A 145 -12.93 -7.87 -14.27
C ILE A 145 -13.93 -6.89 -14.88
N GLN A 146 -15.01 -6.57 -14.15
CA GLN A 146 -16.03 -5.64 -14.62
C GLN A 146 -15.54 -4.19 -14.63
N ARG A 147 -14.56 -3.84 -13.79
CA ARG A 147 -13.97 -2.48 -13.69
C ARG A 147 -12.76 -2.28 -14.60
N ARG A 148 -12.03 -3.35 -14.92
CA ARG A 148 -10.77 -3.37 -15.67
C ARG A 148 -10.84 -4.37 -16.83
N THR A 149 -11.98 -4.40 -17.51
CA THR A 149 -12.20 -5.30 -18.66
C THR A 149 -11.14 -5.14 -19.76
N PRO A 150 -10.74 -3.92 -20.17
CA PRO A 150 -9.70 -3.79 -21.20
C PRO A 150 -8.34 -4.32 -20.71
N GLU A 151 -7.97 -4.08 -19.45
CA GLU A 151 -6.69 -4.57 -18.91
C GLU A 151 -6.67 -6.07 -18.63
N PHE A 152 -7.83 -6.66 -18.33
CA PHE A 152 -8.00 -8.10 -18.25
C PHE A 152 -7.72 -8.77 -19.60
N LEU A 153 -8.20 -8.18 -20.69
CA LEU A 153 -7.95 -8.66 -22.05
C LEU A 153 -6.47 -8.48 -22.46
N GLU A 154 -5.84 -7.37 -22.06
CA GLU A 154 -4.40 -7.13 -22.24
C GLU A 154 -3.54 -8.00 -21.32
N GLY A 155 -4.12 -8.58 -20.29
CA GLY A 155 -3.45 -9.54 -19.44
C GLY A 155 -2.51 -8.95 -18.39
N GLN A 156 -2.78 -7.72 -17.96
CA GLN A 156 -2.01 -7.05 -16.91
C GLN A 156 -2.22 -7.75 -15.54
N PRO A 157 -1.32 -7.57 -14.56
CA PRO A 157 -1.55 -8.11 -13.22
C PRO A 157 -2.71 -7.41 -12.50
N PRO A 158 -3.50 -8.15 -11.70
CA PRO A 158 -4.59 -7.56 -10.92
C PRO A 158 -4.04 -6.72 -9.77
N THR A 159 -4.72 -5.60 -9.54
CA THR A 159 -4.52 -4.73 -8.38
C THR A 159 -5.18 -5.32 -7.14
N GLU A 160 -6.33 -5.96 -7.28
CA GLU A 160 -7.05 -6.57 -6.15
C GLU A 160 -6.53 -7.98 -5.82
N VAL A 161 -6.66 -8.40 -4.56
CA VAL A 161 -6.39 -9.80 -4.17
C VAL A 161 -7.71 -10.57 -4.31
N SER A 162 -7.75 -11.56 -5.21
CA SER A 162 -8.90 -12.46 -5.30
C SER A 162 -9.13 -13.24 -4.01
N GLY A 163 -10.39 -13.47 -3.65
CA GLY A 163 -10.76 -14.25 -2.46
C GLY A 163 -10.23 -15.69 -2.49
N PHE A 164 -9.93 -16.23 -3.68
CA PHE A 164 -9.21 -17.51 -3.79
C PHE A 164 -7.74 -17.38 -3.39
N VAL A 165 -7.05 -16.34 -3.86
CA VAL A 165 -5.65 -16.07 -3.53
C VAL A 165 -5.49 -15.80 -2.03
N ASP A 166 -6.41 -15.07 -1.40
CA ASP A 166 -6.41 -14.86 0.05
C ASP A 166 -6.59 -16.18 0.83
N LYS A 167 -7.55 -17.02 0.43
CA LYS A 167 -7.74 -18.34 1.06
C LYS A 167 -6.53 -19.25 0.86
N LEU A 168 -5.93 -19.24 -0.32
CA LEU A 168 -4.76 -20.04 -0.64
C LEU A 168 -3.53 -19.55 0.14
N ALA A 169 -3.31 -18.23 0.24
CA ALA A 169 -2.24 -17.66 1.04
C ALA A 169 -2.38 -18.07 2.51
N ARG A 170 -3.59 -17.95 3.09
CA ARG A 170 -3.86 -18.41 4.45
C ARG A 170 -3.65 -19.91 4.62
N PHE A 171 -4.06 -20.71 3.65
CA PHE A 171 -3.84 -22.16 3.67
C PHE A 171 -2.34 -22.49 3.64
N ILE A 172 -1.55 -21.85 2.77
CA ILE A 172 -0.11 -22.05 2.68
C ILE A 172 0.58 -21.67 3.99
N VAL A 173 0.26 -20.51 4.56
CA VAL A 173 0.83 -20.05 5.84
C VAL A 173 0.47 -21.01 6.97
N ALA A 174 -0.80 -21.42 7.07
CA ALA A 174 -1.24 -22.37 8.10
C ALA A 174 -0.59 -23.77 7.92
N PHE A 175 -0.48 -24.24 6.68
CA PHE A 175 0.12 -25.53 6.36
C PHE A 175 1.62 -25.54 6.64
N ILE A 176 2.37 -24.53 6.17
CA ILE A 176 3.81 -24.42 6.41
C ILE A 176 4.08 -24.24 7.91
N GLY A 177 3.31 -23.39 8.60
CA GLY A 177 3.45 -23.20 10.05
C GLY A 177 3.17 -24.49 10.85
N GLY A 178 2.12 -25.22 10.49
CA GLY A 178 1.79 -26.50 11.11
C GLY A 178 2.84 -27.57 10.82
N ALA A 179 3.25 -27.72 9.57
CA ALA A 179 4.29 -28.67 9.16
C ALA A 179 5.64 -28.36 9.84
N ALA A 180 6.00 -27.08 9.96
CA ALA A 180 7.22 -26.66 10.64
C ALA A 180 7.26 -27.10 12.11
N LEU A 181 6.12 -27.21 12.80
CA LEU A 181 6.08 -27.73 14.18
C LEU A 181 6.01 -29.26 14.23
N VAL A 182 5.15 -29.86 13.41
CA VAL A 182 4.86 -31.29 13.47
C VAL A 182 6.02 -32.15 12.93
N VAL A 183 6.68 -31.72 11.85
CA VAL A 183 7.74 -32.51 11.20
C VAL A 183 8.94 -32.75 12.13
N PRO A 184 9.53 -31.73 12.79
CA PRO A 184 10.60 -31.97 13.76
C PRO A 184 10.18 -32.88 14.91
N MET A 185 8.95 -32.72 15.43
CA MET A 185 8.44 -33.57 16.51
C MET A 185 8.27 -35.03 16.08
N LEU A 186 7.83 -35.29 14.84
CA LEU A 186 7.73 -36.64 14.31
C LEU A 186 9.10 -37.30 14.13
N ILE A 187 10.08 -36.54 13.61
CA ILE A 187 11.45 -37.03 13.43
C ILE A 187 12.05 -37.46 14.78
N MET A 188 11.80 -36.69 15.84
CA MET A 188 12.29 -36.96 17.19
C MET A 188 11.58 -38.10 17.92
N ARG A 189 10.48 -38.64 17.37
CA ARG A 189 9.70 -39.73 18.00
C ARG A 189 9.93 -41.09 17.35
N LEU A 190 10.73 -41.16 16.29
CA LEU A 190 11.09 -42.42 15.63
C LEU A 190 11.91 -43.33 16.57
N PRO A 191 11.83 -44.66 16.45
CA PRO A 191 12.42 -45.59 17.42
C PRO A 191 13.97 -45.61 17.50
N GLU A 192 14.68 -44.83 16.68
CA GLU A 192 16.17 -44.77 16.65
C GLU A 192 16.72 -43.35 16.88
N VAL A 193 16.31 -42.71 17.98
CA VAL A 193 16.70 -41.33 18.28
C VAL A 193 17.96 -41.31 19.15
N THR A 194 18.99 -40.61 18.68
CA THR A 194 20.16 -40.23 19.46
C THR A 194 20.11 -38.73 19.74
N LEU A 195 20.69 -38.28 20.86
CA LEU A 195 20.73 -36.85 21.23
C LEU A 195 21.26 -35.98 20.09
N THR A 196 22.29 -36.45 19.38
CA THR A 196 22.87 -35.76 18.23
C THR A 196 21.87 -35.57 17.09
N LYS A 197 21.05 -36.59 16.75
CA LYS A 197 20.01 -36.47 15.71
C LYS A 197 18.97 -35.43 16.10
N SER A 198 18.59 -35.38 17.37
CA SER A 198 17.59 -34.43 17.88
C SER A 198 18.11 -32.99 17.83
N LEU A 199 19.33 -32.73 18.33
CA LEU A 199 19.96 -31.40 18.26
C LEU A 199 20.10 -30.90 16.82
N VAL A 200 20.58 -31.76 15.91
CA VAL A 200 20.72 -31.41 14.49
C VAL A 200 19.36 -31.06 13.88
N THR A 201 18.31 -31.84 14.20
CA THR A 201 16.96 -31.57 13.70
C THR A 201 16.42 -30.24 14.20
N VAL A 202 16.59 -29.90 15.49
CA VAL A 202 16.19 -28.58 16.03
C VAL A 202 16.93 -27.45 15.33
N SER A 203 18.26 -27.53 15.24
CA SER A 203 19.07 -26.46 14.66
C SER A 203 18.69 -26.19 13.20
N VAL A 204 18.51 -27.26 12.40
CA VAL A 204 18.09 -27.13 11.00
C VAL A 204 16.67 -26.58 10.90
N ALA A 205 15.72 -27.08 11.72
CA ALA A 205 14.34 -26.62 11.69
C ALA A 205 14.20 -25.14 12.09
N VAL A 206 14.91 -24.69 13.13
CA VAL A 206 14.91 -23.29 13.58
C VAL A 206 15.51 -22.36 12.53
N LEU A 207 16.62 -22.77 11.90
CA LEU A 207 17.24 -22.00 10.82
C LEU A 207 16.32 -21.89 9.59
N LEU A 208 15.72 -23.00 9.15
CA LEU A 208 14.78 -22.99 8.03
C LEU A 208 13.55 -22.14 8.34
N PHE A 209 13.01 -22.22 9.56
CA PHE A 209 11.89 -21.37 9.99
C PHE A 209 12.26 -19.89 9.94
N ALA A 210 13.44 -19.51 10.44
CA ALA A 210 13.90 -18.12 10.41
C ALA A 210 14.08 -17.60 8.97
N VAL A 211 14.65 -18.41 8.07
CA VAL A 211 14.80 -18.07 6.65
C VAL A 211 13.44 -17.88 5.98
N VAL A 212 12.51 -18.82 6.18
CA VAL A 212 11.15 -18.71 5.63
C VAL A 212 10.47 -17.47 6.17
N LEU A 213 10.49 -17.24 7.49
CA LEU A 213 9.88 -16.08 8.11
C LEU A 213 10.44 -14.77 7.56
N SER A 214 11.76 -14.66 7.43
CA SER A 214 12.45 -13.46 6.95
C SER A 214 12.21 -13.16 5.47
N LEU A 215 12.05 -14.19 4.63
CA LEU A 215 11.84 -13.99 3.18
C LEU A 215 10.36 -13.82 2.83
N VAL A 216 9.46 -14.49 3.55
CA VAL A 216 8.05 -14.62 3.19
C VAL A 216 7.19 -13.55 3.85
N LEU A 217 7.50 -13.21 5.11
CA LEU A 217 6.79 -12.21 5.87
C LEU A 217 7.73 -11.02 6.01
N ARG A 218 7.28 -9.80 5.63
CA ARG A 218 8.00 -8.54 5.95
C ARG A 218 7.93 -8.26 7.46
N ALA A 219 8.32 -9.22 8.27
CA ALA A 219 8.41 -9.10 9.71
C ALA A 219 9.53 -8.12 10.04
N SER A 220 9.31 -7.29 11.06
CA SER A 220 10.40 -6.45 11.55
C SER A 220 11.54 -7.35 12.07
N ASN A 221 12.76 -6.82 12.14
CA ASN A 221 13.91 -7.56 12.67
C ASN A 221 13.62 -8.08 14.10
N THR A 222 12.88 -7.30 14.89
CA THR A 222 12.45 -7.67 16.25
C THR A 222 11.42 -8.79 16.23
N ASP A 223 10.41 -8.73 15.37
CA ASP A 223 9.37 -9.76 15.29
C ASP A 223 9.94 -11.10 14.81
N THR A 224 10.90 -11.05 13.88
CA THR A 224 11.61 -12.23 13.37
C THR A 224 12.43 -12.90 14.48
N MET A 225 13.16 -12.10 15.28
CA MET A 225 13.95 -12.60 16.40
C MET A 225 13.07 -13.23 17.48
N VAL A 226 11.98 -12.56 17.89
CA VAL A 226 11.05 -13.06 18.90
C VAL A 226 10.40 -14.36 18.43
N SER A 227 9.88 -14.39 17.21
CA SER A 227 9.22 -15.60 16.65
C SER A 227 10.17 -16.78 16.56
N THR A 228 11.41 -16.55 16.14
CA THR A 228 12.45 -17.60 16.07
C THR A 228 12.81 -18.12 17.46
N ALA A 229 12.94 -17.23 18.45
CA ALA A 229 13.20 -17.61 19.83
C ALA A 229 12.05 -18.44 20.43
N THR A 230 10.80 -18.04 20.19
CA THR A 230 9.62 -18.81 20.62
C THR A 230 9.60 -20.19 19.97
N TYR A 231 9.85 -20.28 18.66
CA TYR A 231 9.90 -21.55 17.94
C TYR A 231 11.01 -22.47 18.47
N ALA A 232 12.21 -21.92 18.69
CA ALA A 232 13.33 -22.65 19.28
C ALA A 232 13.00 -23.16 20.69
N ALA A 233 12.40 -22.33 21.54
CA ALA A 233 12.03 -22.71 22.90
C ALA A 233 11.08 -23.93 22.92
N VAL A 234 10.06 -23.94 22.05
CA VAL A 234 9.14 -25.07 21.93
C VAL A 234 9.88 -26.35 21.57
N LEU A 235 10.73 -26.31 20.53
CA LEU A 235 11.46 -27.51 20.08
C LEU A 235 12.48 -28.01 21.11
N VAL A 236 13.20 -27.11 21.78
CA VAL A 236 14.21 -27.47 22.80
C VAL A 236 13.57 -28.16 24.00
N VAL A 237 12.37 -27.73 24.43
CA VAL A 237 11.62 -28.41 25.50
C VAL A 237 11.33 -29.85 25.11
N PHE A 238 10.91 -30.10 23.86
CA PHE A 238 10.68 -31.47 23.40
C PHE A 238 11.95 -32.32 23.47
N VAL A 239 13.10 -31.81 22.99
CA VAL A 239 14.38 -32.51 23.08
C VAL A 239 14.74 -32.88 24.53
N GLY A 240 14.56 -31.94 25.46
CA GLY A 240 14.85 -32.15 26.87
C GLY A 240 13.97 -33.19 27.56
N THR A 241 12.77 -33.45 27.03
CA THR A 241 11.84 -34.47 27.56
C THR A 241 11.98 -35.85 26.90
N THR A 242 12.54 -35.92 25.70
CA THR A 242 12.78 -37.17 24.94
C THR A 242 14.16 -37.80 25.20
N SER A 243 14.85 -37.31 26.24
CA SER A 243 16.18 -37.80 26.68
C SER A 243 16.06 -38.90 27.72
#